data_AF-A0A6G3X098-F1
#
_entry.id   AF-A0A6G3X098-F1
#
_cell.length_a   1.000
_cell.length_b   1.000
_cell.length_c   1.000
_cell.angle_alpha   90.00
_cell.angle_beta   90.00
_cell.angle_gamma   90.00
#
_symmetry.space_group_name_H-M   'P 1'
#
loop_
_entity.id
_entity.type
_entity.pdbx_description
1 polymer ?
#
loop_
_entity_poly.entity_id
_entity_poly.type
_entity_poly.pdbx_seq_one_letter_code
_entity_poly.pdbx_strand_id
1 'polypeptide(L)'
;MRVTAAKVEDLTQLTKVLGRFTTDQPLVDEEQRTVSVPMTDGIGGIASVSAELAAAGIPVSDFQVSRPSMDEVFLSLTNKAATRPENEGAAA
;
A
#
# COMPACT_ATOMS: atom_id res chain seq x y z
N MET A 1 -5.22 -3.14 1.86
CA MET A 1 -4.78 -4.41 2.47
C MET A 1 -3.70 -4.12 3.49
N ARG A 2 -3.71 -4.85 4.60
CA ARG A 2 -2.81 -4.72 5.72
C ARG A 2 -2.21 -6.10 6.04
N VAL A 3 -0.89 -6.15 6.20
CA VAL A 3 -0.15 -7.38 6.50
C VAL A 3 0.69 -7.16 7.74
N THR A 4 0.58 -8.06 8.72
CA THR A 4 1.33 -7.98 9.97
C THR A 4 2.51 -8.94 9.90
N ALA A 5 3.72 -8.42 10.07
CA ALA A 5 4.95 -9.21 10.11
C ALA A 5 5.05 -9.99 11.43
N ALA A 6 5.61 -11.20 11.38
CA ALA A 6 5.89 -11.96 12.61
C ALA A 6 6.91 -11.22 13.49
N LYS A 7 7.90 -10.56 12.88
CA LYS A 7 8.95 -9.81 13.56
C LYS A 7 9.17 -8.44 12.90
N VAL A 8 9.74 -7.50 13.66
CA VAL A 8 10.13 -6.17 13.16
C VAL A 8 11.17 -6.27 12.04
N GLU A 9 12.11 -7.21 12.14
CA GLU A 9 13.18 -7.41 11.13
C GLU A 9 12.62 -7.73 9.73
N ASP A 10 11.43 -8.34 9.65
CA ASP A 10 10.79 -8.71 8.40
C ASP A 10 10.09 -7.52 7.71
N LEU A 11 9.87 -6.38 8.41
CA LEU A 11 9.12 -5.24 7.87
C LEU A 11 9.75 -4.66 6.61
N THR A 12 11.08 -4.55 6.58
CA THR A 12 11.79 -4.02 5.41
C THR A 12 11.61 -4.93 4.20
N GLN A 13 11.67 -6.24 4.41
CA GLN A 13 11.50 -7.22 3.33
C GLN A 13 10.04 -7.28 2.86
N LEU A 14 9.10 -7.27 3.81
CA LEU A 14 7.66 -7.22 3.56
C LEU A 14 7.27 -5.99 2.74
N THR A 15 7.81 -4.81 3.11
CA THR A 15 7.60 -3.54 2.38
C THR A 15 8.12 -3.62 0.94
N LYS A 16 9.31 -4.21 0.74
CA LYS A 16 9.87 -4.40 -0.61
C LYS A 16 9.03 -5.32 -1.48
N VAL A 17 8.50 -6.41 -0.92
CA VAL A 17 7.63 -7.33 -1.68
C VAL A 17 6.31 -6.64 -2.00
N LEU A 18 5.64 -6.07 -1.01
CA LEU A 18 4.35 -5.40 -1.20
C LEU A 18 4.43 -4.21 -2.16
N GLY A 19 5.53 -3.45 -2.15
CA GLY A 19 5.77 -2.35 -3.08
C GLY A 19 5.85 -2.75 -4.56
N ARG A 20 5.97 -4.05 -4.88
CA ARG A 20 5.90 -4.54 -6.28
C ARG A 20 4.47 -4.65 -6.79
N PHE A 21 3.49 -4.71 -5.89
CA PHE A 21 2.09 -4.96 -6.18
C PHE A 21 1.22 -3.69 -6.10
N THR A 22 1.79 -2.58 -5.65
CA THR A 22 1.11 -1.29 -5.58
C THR A 22 1.94 -0.23 -6.31
N THR A 23 1.25 0.71 -6.95
CA THR A 23 1.88 1.91 -7.52
C THR A 23 2.11 2.98 -6.45
N ASP A 24 1.32 2.94 -5.38
CA ASP A 24 1.44 3.83 -4.22
C ASP A 24 2.46 3.31 -3.20
N GLN A 25 3.01 4.23 -2.40
CA GLN A 25 4.02 3.89 -1.41
C GLN A 25 3.40 3.08 -0.25
N PRO A 26 3.95 1.89 0.08
CA PRO A 26 3.48 1.13 1.23
C PRO A 26 3.67 1.91 2.54
N LEU A 27 2.63 1.96 3.36
CA LEU A 27 2.67 2.56 4.68
C LEU A 27 3.16 1.55 5.70
N VAL A 28 4.26 1.85 6.38
CA VAL A 28 4.86 0.99 7.41
C VAL A 28 4.55 1.55 8.79
N ASP A 29 4.03 0.70 9.65
CA ASP A 29 3.80 0.97 11.08
C ASP A 29 4.68 0.01 11.88
N GLU A 30 5.79 0.51 12.39
CA GLU A 30 6.77 -0.30 13.13
C GLU A 30 6.25 -0.70 14.53
N GLU A 31 5.43 0.13 15.16
CA GLU A 31 4.84 -0.15 16.47
C GLU A 31 3.87 -1.33 16.40
N GLN A 32 3.03 -1.36 15.36
CA GLN A 32 2.08 -2.43 15.10
C GLN A 32 2.67 -3.56 14.24
N ARG A 33 3.94 -3.46 13.83
CA ARG A 33 4.61 -4.41 12.90
C ARG A 33 3.79 -4.69 11.65
N THR A 34 3.25 -3.64 11.06
CA THR A 34 2.22 -3.73 10.05
C THR A 34 2.63 -2.95 8.80
N VAL A 35 2.38 -3.53 7.62
CA VAL A 35 2.55 -2.84 6.33
C VAL A 35 1.18 -2.78 5.63
N SER A 36 0.78 -1.59 5.22
CA SER A 36 -0.50 -1.33 4.55
C SER A 36 -0.26 -0.84 3.12
N VAL A 37 -1.00 -1.42 2.17
CA VAL A 37 -0.99 -1.02 0.75
C VAL A 37 -2.41 -0.89 0.22
N PRO A 38 -2.69 0.11 -0.64
CA PRO A 38 -3.94 0.16 -1.38
C PRO A 38 -3.98 -1.02 -2.35
N MET A 39 -5.15 -1.65 -2.48
CA MET A 39 -5.29 -2.85 -3.28
C MET A 39 -6.45 -2.72 -4.25
N THR A 40 -6.13 -2.73 -5.53
CA THR A 40 -7.08 -2.57 -6.64
C THR A 40 -7.56 -3.90 -7.21
N ASP A 41 -6.73 -4.96 -7.12
CA ASP A 41 -6.94 -6.22 -7.85
C ASP A 41 -7.75 -7.30 -7.10
N GLY A 42 -8.50 -6.93 -6.06
CA GLY A 42 -9.39 -7.83 -5.32
C GLY A 42 -8.71 -9.14 -4.89
N ILE A 43 -9.41 -10.27 -5.05
CA ILE A 43 -8.92 -11.62 -4.68
C ILE A 43 -7.69 -12.06 -5.49
N GLY A 44 -7.60 -11.69 -6.77
CA GLY A 44 -6.47 -12.08 -7.62
C GLY A 44 -5.14 -11.48 -7.16
N GLY A 45 -5.17 -10.22 -6.73
CA GLY A 45 -4.03 -9.57 -6.11
C GLY A 45 -3.61 -10.26 -4.80
N ILE A 46 -4.58 -10.69 -3.98
CA ILE A 46 -4.29 -11.32 -2.67
C ILE A 46 -3.54 -12.63 -2.89
N ALA A 47 -4.04 -13.47 -3.80
CA ALA A 47 -3.39 -14.74 -4.12
C ALA A 47 -1.94 -14.53 -4.61
N SER A 48 -1.72 -13.52 -5.46
CA SER A 48 -0.39 -13.20 -5.99
C SER A 48 0.57 -12.73 -4.90
N VAL A 49 0.10 -11.86 -3.99
CA VAL A 49 0.90 -11.40 -2.85
C VAL A 49 1.22 -12.55 -1.91
N SER A 50 0.23 -13.37 -1.55
CA SER A 50 0.44 -14.53 -0.68
C SER A 50 1.46 -15.52 -1.28
N ALA A 51 1.43 -15.73 -2.59
CA ALA A 51 2.40 -16.57 -3.28
C ALA A 51 3.83 -16.00 -3.25
N GLU A 52 4.01 -14.69 -3.51
CA GLU A 52 5.32 -14.05 -3.43
C GLU A 52 5.87 -14.02 -2.01
N LEU A 53 5.03 -13.79 -0.99
CA LEU A 53 5.46 -13.83 0.41
C LEU A 53 5.91 -15.23 0.83
N ALA A 54 5.18 -16.27 0.39
CA ALA A 54 5.58 -17.66 0.61
C ALA A 54 6.89 -18.00 -0.11
N ALA A 55 7.05 -17.56 -1.36
CA ALA A 55 8.29 -17.76 -2.13
C ALA A 55 9.50 -17.04 -1.51
N ALA A 56 9.28 -15.87 -0.91
CA ALA A 56 10.30 -15.09 -0.21
C ALA A 56 10.58 -15.61 1.22
N GLY A 57 9.80 -16.58 1.72
CA GLY A 57 9.97 -17.14 3.06
C GLY A 57 9.70 -16.17 4.20
N ILE A 58 8.87 -15.14 3.97
CA ILE A 58 8.61 -14.08 4.95
C ILE A 58 7.50 -14.56 5.91
N PRO A 59 7.79 -14.74 7.21
CA PRO A 59 6.78 -15.14 8.17
C PRO A 59 5.85 -13.96 8.49
N VAL A 60 4.56 -14.18 8.27
CA VAL A 60 3.49 -13.21 8.48
C VAL A 60 2.54 -13.74 9.54
N SER A 61 2.11 -12.87 10.44
CA SER A 61 1.27 -13.25 11.56
C SER A 61 -0.21 -13.07 11.29
N ASP A 62 -0.57 -12.12 10.43
CA ASP A 62 -1.97 -11.78 10.12
C ASP A 62 -2.11 -11.07 8.75
N PHE A 63 -3.25 -11.28 8.11
CA PHE A 63 -3.64 -10.63 6.85
C PHE A 63 -5.04 -10.04 6.97
N GLN A 64 -5.15 -8.73 6.72
CA GLN A 64 -6.43 -8.02 6.74
C GLN A 64 -6.68 -7.30 5.42
N VAL A 65 -7.85 -7.55 4.84
CA VAL A 65 -8.29 -6.87 3.63
C VAL A 65 -9.39 -5.90 4.01
N SER A 66 -9.04 -4.63 4.19
CA SER A 66 -9.99 -3.54 4.35
C SER A 66 -10.40 -2.98 2.99
N ARG A 67 -11.66 -2.56 2.86
CA ARG A 67 -12.03 -1.58 1.84
C ARG A 67 -11.35 -0.25 2.20
N PRO A 68 -10.81 0.50 1.23
CA PRO A 68 -10.22 1.80 1.52
C PRO A 68 -11.25 2.66 2.25
N SER A 69 -10.83 3.24 3.36
CA SER A 69 -11.65 4.22 4.07
C SER A 69 -11.82 5.49 3.22
N MET A 70 -12.86 6.27 3.48
CA MET A 70 -13.11 7.51 2.72
C MET A 70 -11.93 8.49 2.82
N ASP A 71 -11.28 8.57 3.99
CA ASP A 71 -10.08 9.38 4.23
C ASP A 71 -8.92 9.00 3.30
N GLU A 72 -8.65 7.71 3.11
CA GLU A 72 -7.57 7.23 2.22
C GLU A 72 -7.84 7.58 0.75
N VAL A 73 -9.10 7.56 0.33
CA VAL A 73 -9.51 8.01 -1.02
C VAL A 73 -9.40 9.52 -1.14
N PHE A 74 -9.79 10.26 -0.10
CA PHE A 74 -9.73 11.72 -0.09
C PHE A 74 -8.29 12.24 -0.16
N LEU A 75 -7.37 11.60 0.57
CA LEU A 75 -5.95 11.93 0.54
C LEU A 75 -5.32 11.60 -0.84
N SER A 76 -5.67 10.45 -1.43
CA SER A 76 -5.21 10.06 -2.77
C SER A 76 -5.71 11.00 -3.87
N LEU A 77 -6.94 11.51 -3.76
CA LEU A 77 -7.50 12.48 -4.71
C LEU A 77 -6.85 13.87 -4.58
N THR A 78 -6.51 14.28 -3.36
CA THR A 78 -5.91 15.60 -3.10
C THR A 78 -4.45 15.66 -3.56
N ASN A 79 -3.70 14.55 -3.47
CA ASN A 79 -2.32 14.50 -3.96
C ASN A 79 -2.22 14.66 -5.50
N LYS A 80 -3.25 14.25 -6.26
CA LYS A 80 -3.31 14.49 -7.72
C LYS A 80 -3.76 15.91 -8.09
N ALA A 81 -4.43 16.62 -7.19
CA ALA A 81 -4.86 18.01 -7.42
C ALA A 81 -3.74 19.03 -7.18
N ALA A 82 -2.70 18.67 -6.40
CA ALA A 82 -1.55 19.54 -6.14
C ALA A 82 -0.54 19.63 -7.31
N THR A 83 -0.78 18.94 -8.43
CA THR A 83 -0.01 19.07 -9.67
C THR A 83 -0.88 19.56 -10.82
N ARG A 84 -1.60 20.67 -10.62
CA ARG A 84 -1.93 21.55 -11.73
C ARG A 84 -0.95 22.72 -11.67
N PRO A 85 0.00 22.86 -12.60
CA PRO A 85 0.62 24.15 -12.80
C PRO A 85 -0.53 25.09 -13.21
N GLU A 86 -0.82 26.01 -12.33
CA GLU A 86 -1.44 27.29 -12.62
C GLU A 86 -0.69 27.97 -13.78
N ASN A 87 -1.07 27.58 -15.00
CA ASN A 87 -0.72 28.28 -16.20
C ASN A 87 -1.93 28.32 -17.13
N GLU A 88 -2.78 29.30 -16.89
CA GLU A 88 -3.45 29.98 -17.99
C GLU A 88 -3.66 31.44 -17.58
N GLY A 89 -2.83 32.30 -18.15
CA GLY A 89 -3.00 33.75 -18.11
C GLY A 89 -3.93 34.23 -19.22
N ALA A 90 -4.46 35.44 -18.99
CA ALA A 90 -4.83 36.46 -19.97
C ALA A 90 -6.07 36.28 -20.86
N ALA A 91 -6.80 37.42 -20.92
CA ALA A 91 -7.75 37.89 -21.94
C ALA A 91 -9.23 37.45 -21.83
N ALA A 92 -10.07 38.31 -21.23
CA ALA A 92 -10.91 39.27 -21.96
C ALA A 92 -11.65 40.20 -20.97
#